data_AF-A0A7Y7N6J5-F1
#
_entry.id   AF-A0A7Y7N6J5-F1
#
_cell.length_a   1.000
_cell.length_b   1.000
_cell.length_c   1.000
_cell.angle_alpha   90.00
_cell.angle_beta   90.00
_cell.angle_gamma   90.00
#
_symmetry.space_group_name_H-M   'P 1'
#
loop_
_entity.id
_entity.type
_entity.pdbx_description
1 polymer ?
#
loop_
_entity_poly.entity_id
_entity_poly.type
_entity_poly.pdbx_seq_one_letter_code
_entity_poly.pdbx_strand_id
1 'polypeptide(L)'
;MKHSLRSVRACIGACLFGVCLCLVPSDPATAAGKRESGRETGQRLSERDKRLEREKRLTLRSLEDLRFLLSLVKTEQSELSREIDAITLLALPNREDDLRNIMELFDSYGDWLQEHEEELDADLSVLSSGSAAPDGQWPGRYSALSAGFKTFEGQLASMSERFDEEGKRMAALVDRRRLLQGKLSILEEQLATIARKPAEQGSDTRNKNDLIRLRTRFEVVQNELTALPLVNEDALKHYFNVGERARAEGAWMAAKSDEYEFLADISAIVTGAAARNRPAVETSITQLRRVNERVINRLKKRIDTIDRKRSTISPAGTLQELQRSSELNDLYQNQKQRYEQYINRLNMQAGALEADLGELIDR
;
A
#
# COMPACT_ATOMS: atom_id res chain seq x y z
N MET A 1 18.60 1.09 -38.64
CA MET A 1 17.76 2.30 -38.70
C MET A 1 17.12 2.43 -37.31
N LYS A 2 17.72 3.00 -36.25
CA LYS A 2 18.15 4.39 -35.94
C LYS A 2 17.07 5.48 -36.11
N HIS A 3 16.16 5.56 -35.13
CA HIS A 3 15.51 6.79 -34.63
C HIS A 3 15.30 6.51 -33.12
N SER A 4 15.95 7.12 -32.12
CA SER A 4 16.33 8.51 -31.82
C SER A 4 15.13 9.46 -31.74
N LEU A 5 14.45 9.47 -30.60
CA LEU A 5 13.77 10.66 -30.09
C LEU A 5 14.23 10.93 -28.67
N ARG A 6 15.03 11.99 -28.56
CA ARG A 6 15.50 12.63 -27.33
C ARG A 6 14.42 13.58 -26.81
N SER A 7 14.26 13.58 -25.49
CA SER A 7 14.23 14.77 -24.61
C SER A 7 13.40 15.98 -25.06
N VAL A 8 12.32 16.23 -24.35
CA VAL A 8 11.95 17.59 -23.91
C VAL A 8 11.68 17.55 -22.41
N ARG A 9 12.72 17.81 -21.61
CA ARG A 9 12.59 18.31 -20.24
C ARG A 9 12.12 19.76 -20.34
N ALA A 10 10.92 20.07 -19.87
CA ALA A 10 10.51 21.43 -19.58
C ALA A 10 10.61 21.64 -18.06
N CYS A 11 11.53 22.52 -17.67
CA CYS A 11 11.60 23.10 -16.34
C CYS A 11 10.43 24.08 -16.15
N ILE A 12 9.61 23.86 -15.13
CA ILE A 12 8.88 24.91 -14.41
C ILE A 12 9.10 24.52 -12.93
N GLY A 13 9.94 25.20 -12.16
CA GLY A 13 10.02 26.64 -12.03
C GLY A 13 9.21 27.03 -10.79
N ALA A 14 9.83 26.86 -9.63
CA ALA A 14 9.32 27.30 -8.34
C ALA A 14 8.89 28.78 -8.39
N CYS A 15 7.69 29.10 -7.91
CA CYS A 15 7.29 30.34 -7.23
C CYS A 15 5.79 30.32 -6.91
N LEU A 16 5.40 31.10 -5.89
CA LEU A 16 4.04 31.41 -5.42
C LEU A 16 3.51 30.58 -4.22
N PHE A 17 4.33 30.50 -3.17
CA PHE A 17 3.80 30.74 -1.82
C PHE A 17 3.71 32.26 -1.63
N GLY A 18 2.50 32.80 -1.53
CA GLY A 18 2.30 34.23 -1.44
C GLY A 18 0.84 34.65 -1.37
N VAL A 19 0.04 34.04 -0.48
CA VAL A 19 -1.25 34.62 -0.10
C VAL A 19 -0.96 35.72 0.92
N CYS A 20 -0.88 36.93 0.39
CA CYS A 20 -0.80 38.19 1.11
C CYS A 20 -2.14 38.43 1.82
N LEU A 21 -2.18 38.25 3.14
CA LEU A 21 -3.25 38.74 4.00
C LEU A 21 -3.14 40.27 4.08
N CYS A 22 -3.80 40.97 3.17
CA CYS A 22 -4.04 42.40 3.31
C CYS A 22 -5.09 42.63 4.41
N LEU A 23 -4.58 42.86 5.62
CA LEU A 23 -5.29 43.53 6.70
C LEU A 23 -5.67 44.94 6.22
N VAL A 24 -6.97 45.18 6.01
CA VAL A 24 -7.53 46.53 5.89
C VAL A 24 -7.84 47.02 7.31
N PRO A 25 -7.23 48.12 7.79
CA PRO A 25 -7.69 48.79 8.99
C PRO A 25 -8.78 49.80 8.59
N SER A 26 -9.95 49.72 9.23
CA SER A 26 -10.95 50.79 9.17
C SER A 26 -11.24 51.25 10.59
N ASP A 27 -10.87 52.51 10.84
CA ASP A 27 -11.02 53.23 12.09
C ASP A 27 -12.48 53.31 12.61
N PRO A 28 -12.66 53.45 13.93
CA PRO A 28 -13.96 53.56 14.57
C PRO A 28 -14.39 55.03 14.68
N ALA A 29 -15.50 55.40 14.03
CA ALA A 29 -16.19 56.64 14.34
C ALA A 29 -17.71 56.51 14.17
N THR A 30 -18.37 56.35 15.31
CA THR A 30 -19.59 57.08 15.71
C THR A 30 -20.79 57.04 14.74
N ALA A 31 -21.71 56.10 14.98
CA ALA A 31 -23.12 56.30 14.71
C ALA A 31 -23.95 55.65 15.81
N ALA A 32 -24.45 56.50 16.72
CA ALA A 32 -25.48 56.16 17.67
C ALA A 32 -26.81 55.91 16.93
N GLY A 33 -27.57 54.93 17.40
CA GLY A 33 -29.02 54.91 17.21
C GLY A 33 -29.56 53.91 16.20
N LYS A 34 -29.75 52.67 16.64
CA LYS A 34 -31.05 51.98 16.67
C LYS A 34 -30.84 50.60 17.29
N ARG A 35 -31.46 50.36 18.44
CA ARG A 35 -31.71 49.00 18.91
C ARG A 35 -32.75 48.39 17.96
N GLU A 36 -32.29 47.89 16.83
CA GLU A 36 -33.02 46.85 16.12
C GLU A 36 -32.95 45.61 17.00
N SER A 37 -34.14 45.20 17.47
CA SER A 37 -34.30 43.93 18.14
C SER A 37 -33.68 42.85 17.26
N GLY A 38 -32.58 42.27 17.73
CA GLY A 38 -32.03 41.03 17.23
C GLY A 38 -33.07 39.93 17.41
N ARG A 39 -34.03 39.87 16.49
CA ARG A 39 -34.58 38.60 16.07
C ARG A 39 -33.42 37.92 15.38
N GLU A 40 -32.79 37.00 16.10
CA GLU A 40 -32.12 35.85 15.51
C GLU A 40 -33.13 35.20 14.57
N THR A 41 -33.20 35.68 13.33
CA THR A 41 -33.69 34.90 12.21
C THR A 41 -32.66 33.81 12.00
N GLY A 42 -32.72 32.78 12.85
CA GLY A 42 -32.29 31.44 12.48
C GLY A 42 -33.13 31.05 11.28
N GLN A 43 -32.70 31.48 10.09
CA GLN A 43 -33.30 31.06 8.83
C GLN A 43 -33.21 29.55 8.82
N ARG A 44 -34.36 28.90 9.05
CA ARG A 44 -34.49 27.46 8.89
C ARG A 44 -34.18 27.19 7.43
N LEU A 45 -32.97 26.70 7.17
CA LEU A 45 -32.56 26.20 5.85
C LEU A 45 -33.68 25.29 5.32
N SER A 46 -34.03 25.47 4.05
CA SER A 46 -35.03 24.59 3.44
C SER A 46 -34.49 23.14 3.46
N GLU A 47 -35.37 22.15 3.43
CA GLU A 47 -34.91 20.74 3.43
C GLU A 47 -34.04 20.42 2.21
N ARG A 48 -34.24 21.16 1.11
CA ARG A 48 -33.37 21.12 -0.06
C ARG A 48 -31.97 21.62 0.27
N ASP A 49 -31.84 22.75 0.94
CA ASP A 49 -30.53 23.32 1.31
C ASP A 49 -29.78 22.42 2.27
N LYS A 50 -30.47 21.80 3.25
CA LYS A 50 -29.86 20.83 4.15
C LYS A 50 -29.39 19.56 3.43
N ARG A 51 -30.15 19.07 2.46
CA ARG A 51 -29.72 17.93 1.62
C ARG A 51 -28.46 18.28 0.83
N LEU A 52 -28.44 19.46 0.22
CA LEU A 52 -27.30 19.95 -0.54
C LEU A 52 -26.05 20.17 0.34
N GLU A 53 -26.20 20.68 1.56
CA GLU A 53 -25.09 20.78 2.51
C GLU A 53 -24.57 19.41 2.97
N ARG A 54 -25.45 18.43 3.23
CA ARG A 54 -25.02 17.05 3.54
C ARG A 54 -24.25 16.43 2.38
N GLU A 55 -24.71 16.66 1.16
CA GLU A 55 -24.06 16.18 -0.05
C GLU A 55 -22.67 16.80 -0.23
N LYS A 56 -22.55 18.13 -0.11
CA LYS A 56 -21.24 18.82 -0.08
C LYS A 56 -20.30 18.24 0.95
N ARG A 57 -20.77 18.04 2.19
CA ARG A 57 -19.94 17.48 3.28
C ARG A 57 -19.48 16.06 2.94
N LEU A 58 -20.33 15.24 2.33
CA LEU A 58 -19.95 13.88 1.90
C LEU A 58 -18.91 13.92 0.78
N THR A 59 -19.14 14.70 -0.28
CA THR A 59 -18.22 14.86 -1.41
C THR A 59 -16.87 15.40 -0.96
N LEU A 60 -16.85 16.41 -0.09
CA LEU A 60 -15.63 16.98 0.46
C LEU A 60 -14.81 15.94 1.24
N ARG A 61 -15.45 15.11 2.07
CA ARG A 61 -14.76 14.05 2.82
C ARG A 61 -14.11 13.01 1.91
N SER A 62 -14.78 12.64 0.82
CA SER A 62 -14.24 11.72 -0.19
C SER A 62 -13.11 12.35 -1.00
N LEU A 63 -13.25 13.62 -1.41
CA LEU A 63 -12.18 14.37 -2.08
C LEU A 63 -10.92 14.47 -1.22
N GLU A 64 -11.08 14.80 0.06
CA GLU A 64 -9.96 14.82 1.00
C GLU A 64 -9.33 13.42 1.19
N ASP A 65 -10.10 12.33 1.03
CA ASP A 65 -9.59 10.96 1.15
C ASP A 65 -8.76 10.59 -0.09
N LEU A 66 -9.27 10.90 -1.28
CA LEU A 66 -8.51 10.72 -2.53
C LEU A 66 -7.20 11.51 -2.52
N ARG A 67 -7.23 12.78 -2.08
CA ARG A 67 -6.01 13.60 -1.92
C ARG A 67 -5.00 12.99 -0.96
N PHE A 68 -5.49 12.43 0.16
CA PHE A 68 -4.64 11.70 1.09
C PHE A 68 -4.03 10.46 0.44
N LEU A 69 -4.83 9.67 -0.27
CA LEU A 69 -4.34 8.49 -1.00
C LEU A 69 -3.29 8.85 -2.05
N LEU A 70 -3.51 9.90 -2.84
CA LEU A 70 -2.55 10.42 -3.81
C LEU A 70 -1.23 10.82 -3.15
N SER A 71 -1.29 11.44 -1.96
CA SER A 71 -0.06 11.80 -1.22
C SER A 71 0.74 10.56 -0.78
N LEU A 72 0.04 9.47 -0.41
CA LEU A 72 0.68 8.20 -0.07
C LEU A 72 1.29 7.54 -1.30
N VAL A 73 0.59 7.52 -2.43
CA VAL A 73 1.10 7.00 -3.71
C VAL A 73 2.37 7.73 -4.13
N LYS A 74 2.37 9.07 -4.07
CA LYS A 74 3.57 9.88 -4.40
C LYS A 74 4.75 9.60 -3.48
N THR A 75 4.48 9.30 -2.21
CA THR A 75 5.52 8.91 -1.25
C THR A 75 6.11 7.56 -1.64
N GLU A 76 5.27 6.56 -1.91
CA GLU A 76 5.72 5.22 -2.32
C GLU A 76 6.47 5.24 -3.66
N GLN A 77 5.99 5.99 -4.66
CA GLN A 77 6.69 6.21 -5.93
C GLN A 77 8.08 6.80 -5.71
N SER A 78 8.20 7.77 -4.80
CA SER A 78 9.48 8.40 -4.46
C SER A 78 10.42 7.42 -3.75
N GLU A 79 9.90 6.56 -2.88
CA GLU A 79 10.66 5.51 -2.20
C GLU A 79 11.15 4.44 -3.19
N LEU A 80 10.26 3.93 -4.06
CA LEU A 80 10.60 2.98 -5.12
C LEU A 80 11.64 3.56 -6.08
N SER A 81 11.49 4.82 -6.50
CA SER A 81 12.47 5.48 -7.36
C SER A 81 13.85 5.55 -6.68
N ARG A 82 13.91 5.89 -5.39
CA ARG A 82 15.18 5.90 -4.64
C ARG A 82 15.78 4.51 -4.51
N GLU A 83 14.96 3.49 -4.29
CA GLU A 83 15.41 2.09 -4.24
C GLU A 83 15.97 1.64 -5.59
N ILE A 84 15.33 2.00 -6.69
CA ILE A 84 15.79 1.71 -8.06
C ILE A 84 17.11 2.44 -8.35
N ASP A 85 17.23 3.73 -8.01
CA ASP A 85 18.45 4.51 -8.21
C ASP A 85 19.63 3.99 -7.36
N ALA A 86 19.35 3.34 -6.24
CA ALA A 86 20.34 2.72 -5.36
C ALA A 86 20.81 1.32 -5.83
N ILE A 87 20.23 0.76 -6.89
CA ILE A 87 20.62 -0.54 -7.43
C ILE A 87 22.04 -0.46 -7.98
N THR A 88 22.96 -1.19 -7.35
CA THR A 88 24.35 -1.31 -7.81
C THR A 88 24.48 -2.31 -8.97
N LEU A 89 25.56 -2.21 -9.76
CA LEU A 89 25.87 -3.16 -10.86
C LEU A 89 26.00 -4.63 -10.41
N LEU A 90 26.19 -4.88 -9.11
CA LEU A 90 26.29 -6.22 -8.52
C LEU A 90 24.95 -6.71 -7.95
N ALA A 91 23.87 -5.97 -8.16
CA ALA A 91 22.54 -6.36 -7.71
C ALA A 91 21.99 -7.56 -8.50
N LEU A 92 20.89 -8.11 -7.99
CA LEU A 92 20.17 -9.20 -8.63
C LEU A 92 19.67 -8.78 -10.02
N PRO A 93 19.81 -9.63 -11.05
CA PRO A 93 19.42 -9.30 -12.42
C PRO A 93 17.98 -8.81 -12.57
N ASN A 94 17.05 -9.34 -11.76
CA ASN A 94 15.62 -9.03 -11.85
C ASN A 94 15.16 -7.94 -10.86
N ARG A 95 16.03 -7.47 -9.94
CA ARG A 95 15.61 -6.55 -8.86
C ARG A 95 15.07 -5.24 -9.43
N GLU A 96 15.73 -4.70 -10.44
CA GLU A 96 15.30 -3.47 -11.09
C GLU A 96 13.94 -3.65 -11.77
N ASP A 97 13.79 -4.70 -12.58
CA ASP A 97 12.54 -4.99 -13.28
C ASP A 97 11.38 -5.23 -12.32
N ASP A 98 11.60 -5.96 -11.22
CA ASP A 98 10.57 -6.21 -10.20
C ASP A 98 10.10 -4.92 -9.51
N LEU A 99 11.03 -4.03 -9.16
CA LEU A 99 10.71 -2.73 -8.55
C LEU A 99 10.04 -1.79 -9.56
N ARG A 100 10.48 -1.80 -10.82
CA ARG A 100 9.84 -1.05 -11.91
C ARG A 100 8.41 -1.53 -12.14
N ASN A 101 8.17 -2.83 -12.14
CA ASN A 101 6.82 -3.39 -12.27
C ASN A 101 5.88 -2.92 -11.14
N ILE A 102 6.38 -2.82 -9.90
CA ILE A 102 5.60 -2.26 -8.78
C ILE A 102 5.38 -0.76 -9.00
N MET A 103 6.40 -0.02 -9.42
CA MET A 103 6.30 1.41 -9.69
C MET A 103 5.28 1.73 -10.79
N GLU A 104 5.27 0.99 -11.90
CA GLU A 104 4.29 1.15 -12.99
C GLU A 104 2.84 0.93 -12.52
N LEU A 105 2.64 0.00 -11.57
CA LEU A 105 1.34 -0.20 -10.95
C LEU A 105 0.93 1.00 -10.09
N PHE A 106 1.87 1.57 -9.32
CA PHE A 106 1.63 2.79 -8.55
C PHE A 106 1.39 4.02 -9.43
N ASP A 107 2.06 4.12 -10.58
CA ASP A 107 1.81 5.17 -11.58
C ASP A 107 0.37 5.06 -12.10
N SER A 108 -0.03 3.85 -12.53
CA SER A 108 -1.40 3.59 -13.00
C SER A 108 -2.46 3.86 -11.93
N TYR A 109 -2.16 3.51 -10.67
CA TYR A 109 -3.04 3.77 -9.53
C TYR A 109 -3.11 5.26 -9.18
N GLY A 110 -1.99 5.98 -9.25
CA GLY A 110 -1.93 7.42 -9.05
C GLY A 110 -2.73 8.19 -10.09
N ASP A 111 -2.58 7.85 -11.37
CA ASP A 111 -3.33 8.45 -12.48
C ASP A 111 -4.83 8.22 -12.30
N TRP A 112 -5.23 6.98 -11.96
CA TRP A 112 -6.63 6.63 -11.71
C TRP A 112 -7.24 7.42 -10.53
N LEU A 113 -6.49 7.56 -9.43
CA LEU A 113 -6.92 8.37 -8.28
C LEU A 113 -7.05 9.86 -8.66
N GLN A 114 -6.13 10.37 -9.48
CA GLN A 114 -6.12 11.77 -9.90
C GLN A 114 -7.34 12.08 -10.78
N GLU A 115 -7.69 11.21 -11.72
CA GLU A 115 -8.91 11.34 -12.53
C GLU A 115 -10.15 11.48 -11.63
N HIS A 116 -10.27 10.62 -10.61
CA HIS A 116 -11.40 10.67 -9.69
C HIS A 116 -11.35 11.89 -8.75
N GLU A 117 -10.16 12.36 -8.36
CA GLU A 117 -10.02 13.60 -7.61
C GLU A 117 -10.56 14.79 -8.42
N GLU A 118 -10.15 14.91 -9.68
CA GLU A 118 -10.56 16.00 -10.58
C GLU A 118 -12.08 15.97 -10.81
N GLU A 119 -12.67 14.78 -10.96
CA GLU A 119 -14.13 14.62 -11.03
C GLU A 119 -14.85 15.10 -9.75
N LEU A 120 -14.35 14.72 -8.57
CA LEU A 120 -14.93 15.12 -7.29
C LEU A 120 -14.80 16.63 -7.04
N ASP A 121 -13.69 17.24 -7.45
CA ASP A 121 -13.45 18.68 -7.31
C ASP A 121 -14.39 19.50 -8.23
N ALA A 122 -14.61 19.00 -9.46
CA ALA A 122 -15.59 19.56 -10.39
C ALA A 122 -17.02 19.46 -9.82
N ASP A 123 -17.39 18.30 -9.28
CA ASP A 123 -18.71 18.08 -8.67
C ASP A 123 -18.93 19.00 -7.45
N LEU A 124 -17.90 19.17 -6.61
CA LEU A 124 -17.96 20.08 -5.46
C LEU A 124 -18.14 21.55 -5.89
N SER A 125 -17.53 21.93 -7.01
CA SER A 125 -17.72 23.27 -7.61
C SER A 125 -19.16 23.48 -8.08
N VAL A 126 -19.78 22.48 -8.69
CA VAL A 126 -21.21 22.51 -9.08
C VAL A 126 -22.10 22.64 -7.85
N LEU A 127 -21.88 21.81 -6.82
CA LEU A 127 -22.66 21.86 -5.57
C LEU A 127 -22.53 23.22 -4.86
N SER A 128 -21.33 23.82 -4.88
CA SER A 128 -21.06 25.14 -4.29
C SER A 128 -21.81 26.27 -4.97
N SER A 129 -22.18 26.12 -6.25
CA SER A 129 -23.02 27.08 -6.98
C SER A 129 -24.50 27.04 -6.58
N GLY A 130 -24.92 26.11 -5.71
CA GLY A 130 -26.33 25.91 -5.34
C GLY A 130 -27.13 25.11 -6.38
N SER A 131 -26.47 24.68 -7.45
CA SER A 131 -26.98 23.69 -8.39
C SER A 131 -27.06 22.34 -7.70
N ALA A 132 -28.14 21.58 -7.96
CA ALA A 132 -28.12 20.17 -7.61
C ALA A 132 -26.99 19.50 -8.42
N ALA A 133 -26.25 18.59 -7.80
CA ALA A 133 -25.42 17.66 -8.58
C ALA A 133 -26.33 16.95 -9.60
N PRO A 134 -25.80 16.48 -10.74
CA PRO A 134 -26.55 15.62 -11.63
C PRO A 134 -27.15 14.44 -10.82
N ASP A 135 -28.47 14.44 -10.66
CA ASP A 135 -29.19 13.55 -9.76
C ASP A 135 -28.76 12.08 -10.00
N GLY A 136 -28.25 11.41 -8.97
CA GLY A 136 -28.07 9.95 -8.94
C GLY A 136 -26.70 9.39 -9.36
N GLN A 137 -25.66 10.21 -9.59
CA GLN A 137 -24.34 9.69 -9.99
C GLN A 137 -23.48 9.21 -8.81
N TRP A 138 -23.70 9.71 -7.59
CA TRP A 138 -22.83 9.43 -6.44
C TRP A 138 -22.66 7.95 -6.06
N PRO A 139 -23.74 7.15 -5.96
CA PRO A 139 -23.59 5.72 -5.68
C PRO A 139 -22.76 5.02 -6.75
N GLY A 140 -22.97 5.40 -8.02
CA GLY A 140 -22.21 4.89 -9.17
C GLY A 140 -20.73 5.24 -9.08
N ARG A 141 -20.38 6.47 -8.70
CA ARG A 141 -18.98 6.89 -8.51
C ARG A 141 -18.28 6.13 -7.39
N TYR A 142 -18.92 5.99 -6.23
CA TYR A 142 -18.35 5.20 -5.12
C TYR A 142 -18.23 3.71 -5.46
N SER A 143 -19.18 3.16 -6.24
CA SER A 143 -19.07 1.81 -6.78
C SER A 143 -17.92 1.69 -7.78
N ALA A 144 -17.68 2.69 -8.63
CA ALA A 144 -16.54 2.73 -9.54
C ALA A 144 -15.20 2.79 -8.77
N LEU A 145 -15.13 3.60 -7.71
CA LEU A 145 -13.98 3.63 -6.79
C LEU A 145 -13.74 2.26 -6.15
N SER A 146 -14.79 1.65 -5.57
CA SER A 146 -14.70 0.30 -4.98
C SER A 146 -14.22 -0.75 -5.98
N ALA A 147 -14.72 -0.71 -7.21
CA ALA A 147 -14.32 -1.61 -8.28
C ALA A 147 -12.85 -1.40 -8.70
N GLY A 148 -12.40 -0.14 -8.84
CA GLY A 148 -11.01 0.17 -9.13
C GLY A 148 -10.07 -0.34 -8.03
N PHE A 149 -10.40 -0.14 -6.75
CA PHE A 149 -9.64 -0.73 -5.64
C PHE A 149 -9.55 -2.26 -5.73
N LYS A 150 -10.65 -2.95 -6.07
CA LYS A 150 -10.66 -4.41 -6.30
C LYS A 150 -9.77 -4.82 -7.48
N THR A 151 -9.71 -4.03 -8.55
CA THR A 151 -8.81 -4.28 -9.68
C THR A 151 -7.35 -4.19 -9.27
N PHE A 152 -6.95 -3.12 -8.56
CA PHE A 152 -5.58 -2.96 -8.07
C PHE A 152 -5.22 -4.00 -6.99
N GLU A 153 -6.16 -4.37 -6.12
CA GLU A 153 -6.01 -5.49 -5.18
C GLU A 153 -5.67 -6.79 -5.93
N GLY A 154 -6.43 -7.13 -6.97
CA GLY A 154 -6.21 -8.34 -7.77
C GLY A 154 -4.86 -8.35 -8.48
N GLN A 155 -4.42 -7.20 -9.01
CA GLN A 155 -3.09 -7.05 -9.60
C GLN A 155 -1.98 -7.26 -8.57
N LEU A 156 -2.10 -6.67 -7.37
CA LEU A 156 -1.15 -6.85 -6.26
C LEU A 156 -1.14 -8.29 -5.73
N ALA A 157 -2.29 -8.96 -5.67
CA ALA A 157 -2.39 -10.36 -5.28
C ALA A 157 -1.65 -11.26 -6.28
N SER A 158 -1.86 -11.06 -7.59
CA SER A 158 -1.15 -11.79 -8.63
C SER A 158 0.37 -11.56 -8.58
N MET A 159 0.81 -10.31 -8.35
CA MET A 159 2.23 -10.01 -8.17
C MET A 159 2.81 -10.68 -6.93
N SER A 160 2.10 -10.64 -5.81
CA SER A 160 2.51 -11.33 -4.58
C SER A 160 2.67 -12.83 -4.81
N GLU A 161 1.71 -13.49 -5.46
CA GLU A 161 1.77 -14.92 -5.74
C GLU A 161 2.99 -15.26 -6.60
N ARG A 162 3.24 -14.47 -7.65
CA ARG A 162 4.43 -14.62 -8.50
C ARG A 162 5.73 -14.50 -7.69
N PHE A 163 5.84 -13.51 -6.81
CA PHE A 163 7.02 -13.33 -5.96
C PHE A 163 7.17 -14.44 -4.91
N ASP A 164 6.07 -14.92 -4.35
CA ASP A 164 6.08 -16.05 -3.40
C ASP A 164 6.49 -17.36 -4.07
N GLU A 165 6.04 -17.62 -5.30
CA GLU A 165 6.46 -18.78 -6.10
C GLU A 165 7.95 -18.73 -6.45
N GLU A 166 8.43 -17.57 -6.90
CA GLU A 166 9.84 -17.40 -7.23
C GLU A 166 10.72 -17.48 -5.98
N GLY A 167 10.26 -16.93 -4.85
CA GLY A 167 10.89 -17.09 -3.55
C GLY A 167 11.00 -18.56 -3.12
N LYS A 168 9.91 -19.34 -3.24
CA LYS A 168 9.92 -20.80 -2.94
C LYS A 168 10.87 -21.56 -3.86
N ARG A 169 10.87 -21.23 -5.16
CA ARG A 169 11.79 -21.82 -6.16
C ARG A 169 13.25 -21.57 -5.77
N MET A 170 13.58 -20.33 -5.41
CA MET A 170 14.93 -19.96 -4.98
C MET A 170 15.32 -20.68 -3.67
N ALA A 171 14.37 -20.89 -2.76
CA ALA A 171 14.65 -21.53 -1.46
C ALA A 171 15.00 -23.00 -1.66
N ALA A 172 14.22 -23.68 -2.50
CA ALA A 172 14.50 -25.06 -2.89
C ALA A 172 15.87 -25.23 -3.55
N LEU A 173 16.31 -24.26 -4.36
CA LEU A 173 17.63 -24.27 -4.99
C LEU A 173 18.77 -24.08 -3.97
N VAL A 174 18.60 -23.16 -3.01
CA VAL A 174 19.57 -22.95 -1.91
C VAL A 174 19.68 -24.21 -1.05
N ASP A 175 18.55 -24.79 -0.65
CA ASP A 175 18.54 -26.02 0.16
C ASP A 175 19.16 -27.21 -0.58
N ARG A 176 18.85 -27.36 -1.88
CA ARG A 176 19.47 -28.39 -2.71
C ARG A 176 20.98 -28.20 -2.78
N ARG A 177 21.46 -26.97 -2.96
CA ARG A 177 22.88 -26.64 -3.01
C ARG A 177 23.57 -26.98 -1.68
N ARG A 178 23.00 -26.57 -0.55
CA ARG A 178 23.50 -26.90 0.80
C ARG A 178 23.58 -28.41 1.03
N LEU A 179 22.55 -29.15 0.61
CA LEU A 179 22.53 -30.61 0.70
C LEU A 179 23.66 -31.25 -0.13
N LEU A 180 23.87 -30.79 -1.37
CA LEU A 180 24.92 -31.32 -2.23
C LEU A 180 26.33 -30.97 -1.71
N GLN A 181 26.52 -29.76 -1.17
CA GLN A 181 27.77 -29.37 -0.50
C GLN A 181 28.07 -30.25 0.72
N GLY A 182 27.06 -30.51 1.56
CA GLY A 182 27.21 -31.43 2.70
C GLY A 182 27.57 -32.85 2.26
N LYS A 183 26.93 -33.35 1.18
CA LYS A 183 27.27 -34.66 0.60
C LYS A 183 28.70 -34.70 0.05
N LEU A 184 29.17 -33.64 -0.61
CA LEU A 184 30.56 -33.56 -1.08
C LEU A 184 31.54 -33.61 0.09
N SER A 185 31.31 -32.80 1.12
CA SER A 185 32.20 -32.77 2.30
C SER A 185 32.31 -34.15 2.96
N ILE A 186 31.19 -34.88 3.10
CA ILE A 186 31.19 -36.26 3.63
C ILE A 186 31.96 -37.21 2.69
N LEU A 187 31.77 -37.11 1.37
CA LEU A 187 32.48 -37.95 0.40
C LEU A 187 33.98 -37.66 0.38
N GLU A 188 34.39 -36.40 0.51
CA GLU A 188 35.80 -35.98 0.64
C GLU A 188 36.44 -36.59 1.89
N GLU A 189 35.73 -36.55 3.03
CA GLU A 189 36.20 -37.15 4.28
C GLU A 189 36.32 -38.68 4.17
N GLN A 190 35.35 -39.34 3.53
CA GLN A 190 35.40 -40.78 3.27
C GLN A 190 36.56 -41.18 2.35
N LEU A 191 36.79 -40.43 1.27
CA LEU A 191 37.93 -40.63 0.37
C LEU A 191 39.26 -40.39 1.08
N ALA A 192 39.37 -39.34 1.88
CA ALA A 192 40.56 -39.05 2.68
C ALA A 192 40.85 -40.14 3.72
N THR A 193 39.81 -40.69 4.35
CA THR A 193 39.94 -41.79 5.33
C THR A 193 40.46 -43.07 4.68
N ILE A 194 39.96 -43.43 3.49
CA ILE A 194 40.44 -44.59 2.75
C ILE A 194 41.89 -44.38 2.28
N ALA A 195 42.25 -43.18 1.84
CA ALA A 195 43.61 -42.84 1.43
C ALA A 195 44.63 -42.87 2.59
N ARG A 196 44.18 -42.65 3.83
CA ARG A 196 45.01 -42.69 5.04
C ARG A 196 45.18 -44.09 5.66
N LYS A 197 44.37 -45.07 5.26
CA LYS A 197 44.53 -46.45 5.78
C LYS A 197 45.82 -47.06 5.21
N PRO A 198 46.78 -47.49 6.05
CA PRO A 198 48.03 -48.07 5.57
C PRO A 198 47.76 -49.35 4.78
N ALA A 199 48.60 -49.62 3.77
CA ALA A 199 48.56 -50.77 2.87
C ALA A 199 48.84 -52.13 3.56
N GLU A 200 48.55 -52.25 4.84
CA GLU A 200 48.72 -53.44 5.66
C GLU A 200 47.38 -54.16 5.78
N GLN A 201 47.03 -54.98 4.78
CA GLN A 201 46.23 -56.21 4.85
C GLN A 201 45.61 -56.48 3.48
N GLY A 202 45.99 -57.60 2.86
CA GLY A 202 45.67 -57.94 1.48
C GLY A 202 44.19 -58.16 1.17
N SER A 203 43.47 -57.07 0.88
CA SER A 203 42.12 -57.12 0.27
C SER A 203 42.02 -56.14 -0.91
N ASP A 204 42.83 -56.41 -1.92
CA ASP A 204 43.16 -55.48 -3.02
C ASP A 204 42.01 -55.18 -4.01
N THR A 205 40.91 -55.92 -3.96
CA THR A 205 39.77 -55.72 -4.87
C THR A 205 38.59 -55.01 -4.20
N ARG A 206 38.32 -55.27 -2.92
CA ARG A 206 37.16 -54.70 -2.21
C ARG A 206 37.37 -53.21 -1.92
N ASN A 207 38.54 -52.83 -1.40
CA ASN A 207 38.92 -51.42 -1.20
C ASN A 207 38.95 -50.65 -2.53
N LYS A 208 39.43 -51.28 -3.61
CA LYS A 208 39.49 -50.65 -4.93
C LYS A 208 38.10 -50.40 -5.51
N ASN A 209 37.18 -51.35 -5.36
CA ASN A 209 35.78 -51.20 -5.78
C ASN A 209 35.05 -50.13 -4.95
N ASP A 210 35.29 -50.05 -3.65
CA ASP A 210 34.69 -49.02 -2.79
C ASP A 210 35.22 -47.62 -3.12
N LEU A 211 36.52 -47.50 -3.43
CA LEU A 211 37.14 -46.24 -3.85
C LEU A 211 36.60 -45.78 -5.21
N ILE A 212 36.45 -46.69 -6.19
CA ILE A 212 35.81 -46.40 -7.48
C ILE A 212 34.37 -45.90 -7.26
N ARG A 213 33.59 -46.61 -6.43
CA ARG A 213 32.19 -46.22 -6.12
C ARG A 213 32.10 -44.84 -5.48
N LEU A 214 32.97 -44.53 -4.52
CA LEU A 214 33.01 -43.23 -3.86
C LEU A 214 33.41 -42.11 -4.82
N ARG A 215 34.40 -42.35 -5.68
CA ARG A 215 34.83 -41.39 -6.70
C ARG A 215 33.74 -41.10 -7.72
N THR A 216 33.04 -42.14 -8.21
CA THR A 216 31.89 -41.96 -9.10
C THR A 216 30.78 -41.17 -8.42
N ARG A 217 30.47 -41.45 -7.15
CA ARG A 217 29.48 -40.68 -6.38
C ARG A 217 29.91 -39.22 -6.20
N PHE A 218 31.19 -38.99 -5.90
CA PHE A 218 31.76 -37.66 -5.77
C PHE A 218 31.61 -36.87 -7.07
N GLU A 219 32.03 -37.43 -8.21
CA GLU A 219 31.90 -36.82 -9.53
C GLU A 219 30.44 -36.51 -9.89
N VAL A 220 29.51 -37.43 -9.59
CA VAL A 220 28.06 -37.20 -9.83
C VAL A 220 27.54 -36.03 -9.00
N VAL A 221 27.84 -35.98 -7.70
CA VAL A 221 27.39 -34.89 -6.81
C VAL A 221 28.05 -33.56 -7.20
N GLN A 222 29.33 -33.59 -7.57
CA GLN A 222 30.06 -32.40 -8.02
C GLN A 222 29.45 -31.85 -9.31
N ASN A 223 29.19 -32.71 -10.30
CA ASN A 223 28.56 -32.32 -11.56
C ASN A 223 27.17 -31.73 -11.30
N GLU A 224 26.37 -32.36 -10.43
CA GLU A 224 25.06 -31.83 -10.06
C GLU A 224 25.16 -30.44 -9.40
N LEU A 225 26.10 -30.26 -8.46
CA LEU A 225 26.32 -28.98 -7.80
C LEU A 225 26.74 -27.88 -8.78
N THR A 226 27.61 -28.20 -9.74
CA THR A 226 28.05 -27.24 -10.77
C THR A 226 26.95 -26.91 -11.78
N ALA A 227 26.01 -27.84 -12.01
CA ALA A 227 24.88 -27.62 -12.92
C ALA A 227 23.78 -26.75 -12.29
N LEU A 228 23.72 -26.66 -10.96
CA LEU A 228 22.75 -25.80 -10.30
C LEU A 228 23.07 -24.32 -10.56
N PRO A 229 22.07 -23.47 -10.86
CA PRO A 229 22.27 -22.03 -10.94
C PRO A 229 22.86 -21.51 -9.62
N LEU A 230 23.72 -20.50 -9.72
CA LEU A 230 24.26 -19.81 -8.56
C LEU A 230 23.16 -18.89 -8.01
N VAL A 231 22.37 -19.41 -7.08
CA VAL A 231 21.34 -18.61 -6.40
C VAL A 231 22.02 -17.79 -5.31
N ASN A 232 21.97 -16.48 -5.48
CA ASN A 232 22.35 -15.55 -4.42
C ASN A 232 21.27 -15.59 -3.34
N GLU A 233 21.61 -15.80 -2.07
CA GLU A 233 20.67 -15.72 -0.94
C GLU A 233 19.99 -14.34 -0.86
N ASP A 234 20.57 -13.33 -1.50
CA ASP A 234 19.97 -12.00 -1.68
C ASP A 234 18.67 -12.06 -2.49
N ALA A 235 18.57 -12.99 -3.46
CA ALA A 235 17.39 -13.18 -4.30
C ALA A 235 16.16 -13.52 -3.46
N LEU A 236 16.36 -14.42 -2.48
CA LEU A 236 15.31 -14.84 -1.57
C LEU A 236 14.74 -13.68 -0.77
N LYS A 237 15.63 -12.83 -0.25
CA LYS A 237 15.23 -11.68 0.57
C LYS A 237 14.56 -10.61 -0.28
N HIS A 238 15.03 -10.38 -1.50
CA HIS A 238 14.37 -9.50 -2.46
C HIS A 238 12.92 -9.95 -2.72
N TYR A 239 12.71 -11.20 -3.16
CA TYR A 239 11.36 -11.72 -3.44
C TYR A 239 10.45 -11.72 -2.21
N PHE A 240 11.01 -11.99 -1.03
CA PHE A 240 10.27 -11.87 0.23
C PHE A 240 9.84 -10.42 0.50
N ASN A 241 10.74 -9.45 0.35
CA ASN A 241 10.45 -8.03 0.60
C ASN A 241 9.41 -7.49 -0.39
N VAL A 242 9.58 -7.74 -1.71
CA VAL A 242 8.60 -7.28 -2.72
C VAL A 242 7.26 -8.01 -2.59
N GLY A 243 7.27 -9.29 -2.20
CA GLY A 243 6.05 -10.04 -1.88
C GLY A 243 5.32 -9.48 -0.66
N GLU A 244 6.03 -9.19 0.43
CA GLU A 244 5.44 -8.56 1.62
C GLU A 244 4.88 -7.16 1.33
N ARG A 245 5.58 -6.34 0.53
CA ARG A 245 5.09 -5.03 0.06
C ARG A 245 3.79 -5.20 -0.73
N ALA A 246 3.77 -6.08 -1.74
CA ALA A 246 2.57 -6.33 -2.55
C ALA A 246 1.38 -6.83 -1.70
N ARG A 247 1.61 -7.74 -0.74
CA ARG A 247 0.56 -8.22 0.17
C ARG A 247 0.01 -7.11 1.05
N ALA A 248 0.87 -6.26 1.60
CA ALA A 248 0.43 -5.17 2.46
C ALA A 248 -0.40 -4.14 1.69
N GLU A 249 0.03 -3.77 0.48
CA GLU A 249 -0.71 -2.85 -0.38
C GLU A 249 -2.02 -3.46 -0.87
N GLY A 250 -2.03 -4.73 -1.29
CA GLY A 250 -3.27 -5.40 -1.70
C GLY A 250 -4.27 -5.45 -0.54
N ALA A 251 -3.77 -5.74 0.65
CA ALA A 251 -4.58 -5.72 1.85
C ALA A 251 -5.09 -4.31 2.18
N TRP A 252 -4.36 -3.24 1.87
CA TRP A 252 -4.84 -1.85 1.97
C TRP A 252 -5.94 -1.56 0.95
N MET A 253 -5.75 -1.94 -0.31
CA MET A 253 -6.76 -1.78 -1.36
C MET A 253 -8.07 -2.47 -1.01
N ALA A 254 -8.01 -3.69 -0.47
CA ALA A 254 -9.18 -4.42 0.02
C ALA A 254 -9.96 -3.62 1.08
N ALA A 255 -9.25 -3.02 2.04
CA ALA A 255 -9.87 -2.22 3.10
C ALA A 255 -10.55 -0.96 2.54
N LYS A 256 -9.97 -0.34 1.51
CA LYS A 256 -10.55 0.80 0.82
C LYS A 256 -11.73 0.43 -0.07
N SER A 257 -11.65 -0.70 -0.78
CA SER A 257 -12.76 -1.19 -1.59
C SER A 257 -14.02 -1.40 -0.75
N ASP A 258 -13.88 -2.05 0.42
CA ASP A 258 -14.98 -2.23 1.37
C ASP A 258 -15.60 -0.89 1.78
N GLU A 259 -14.75 0.09 2.12
CA GLU A 259 -15.20 1.40 2.57
C GLU A 259 -16.00 2.13 1.49
N TYR A 260 -15.50 2.14 0.25
CA TYR A 260 -16.18 2.77 -0.89
C TYR A 260 -17.47 2.03 -1.29
N GLU A 261 -17.53 0.70 -1.09
CA GLU A 261 -18.77 -0.07 -1.26
C GLU A 261 -19.85 0.41 -0.27
N PHE A 262 -19.49 0.62 1.01
CA PHE A 262 -20.42 1.17 1.99
C PHE A 262 -20.80 2.63 1.70
N LEU A 263 -19.84 3.46 1.24
CA LEU A 263 -20.14 4.84 0.85
C LEU A 263 -21.13 4.89 -0.32
N ALA A 264 -21.06 3.95 -1.26
CA ALA A 264 -22.03 3.83 -2.34
C ALA A 264 -23.45 3.62 -1.80
N ASP A 265 -23.64 2.65 -0.90
CA ASP A 265 -24.93 2.35 -0.28
C ASP A 265 -25.50 3.56 0.48
N ILE A 266 -24.65 4.21 1.28
CA ILE A 266 -25.06 5.35 2.10
C ILE A 266 -25.40 6.56 1.23
N SER A 267 -24.59 6.83 0.21
CA SER A 267 -24.85 7.92 -0.73
C SER A 267 -26.19 7.73 -1.44
N ALA A 268 -26.58 6.51 -1.77
CA ALA A 268 -27.88 6.22 -2.39
C ALA A 268 -29.06 6.61 -1.47
N ILE A 269 -28.88 6.51 -0.16
CA ILE A 269 -29.90 6.86 0.84
C ILE A 269 -29.88 8.36 1.13
N VAL A 270 -28.69 8.96 1.30
CA VAL A 270 -28.52 10.39 1.65
C VAL A 270 -28.85 11.30 0.47
N THR A 271 -28.57 10.85 -0.75
CA THR A 271 -28.81 11.63 -1.98
C THR A 271 -30.04 11.17 -2.74
N GLY A 272 -30.62 10.00 -2.46
CA GLY A 272 -31.77 9.49 -3.20
C GLY A 272 -33.13 9.96 -2.68
N ALA A 273 -34.21 9.34 -3.19
CA ALA A 273 -35.59 9.61 -2.76
C ALA A 273 -35.81 9.35 -1.25
N ALA A 274 -35.02 8.43 -0.67
CA ALA A 274 -35.04 8.10 0.76
C ALA A 274 -34.46 9.21 1.65
N ALA A 275 -33.79 10.22 1.09
CA ALA A 275 -33.23 11.34 1.86
C ALA A 275 -34.27 12.15 2.65
N ARG A 276 -35.54 12.09 2.23
CA ARG A 276 -36.68 12.71 2.94
C ARG A 276 -37.11 11.91 4.17
N ASN A 277 -36.72 10.63 4.26
CA ASN A 277 -37.00 9.76 5.38
C ASN A 277 -35.86 9.88 6.41
N ARG A 278 -36.04 10.79 7.38
CA ARG A 278 -35.04 11.06 8.43
C ARG A 278 -34.56 9.79 9.16
N PRO A 279 -35.44 8.89 9.64
CA PRO A 279 -35.00 7.62 10.23
C PRO A 279 -34.08 6.78 9.33
N ALA A 280 -34.31 6.80 8.00
CA ALA A 280 -33.44 6.10 7.06
C ALA A 280 -32.05 6.75 6.98
N VAL A 281 -31.99 8.09 6.92
CA VAL A 281 -30.72 8.85 6.92
C VAL A 281 -29.93 8.63 8.22
N GLU A 282 -30.60 8.69 9.38
CA GLU A 282 -29.98 8.42 10.69
C GLU A 282 -29.42 7.00 10.77
N THR A 283 -30.16 6.01 10.27
CA THR A 283 -29.71 4.61 10.21
C THR A 283 -28.47 4.46 9.34
N SER A 284 -28.45 5.10 8.16
CA SER A 284 -27.30 5.05 7.24
C SER A 284 -26.05 5.71 7.80
N ILE A 285 -26.18 6.88 8.45
CA ILE A 285 -25.04 7.55 9.09
C ILE A 285 -24.51 6.71 10.26
N THR A 286 -25.40 6.13 11.06
CA THR A 286 -25.01 5.19 12.14
C THR A 286 -24.28 3.98 11.58
N GLN A 287 -24.73 3.43 10.45
CA GLN A 287 -24.07 2.32 9.78
C GLN A 287 -22.69 2.72 9.25
N LEU A 288 -22.52 3.91 8.67
CA LEU A 288 -21.22 4.44 8.25
C LEU A 288 -20.24 4.52 9.42
N ARG A 289 -20.69 5.04 10.56
CA ARG A 289 -19.87 5.11 11.77
C ARG A 289 -19.39 3.72 12.21
N ARG A 290 -20.28 2.73 12.23
CA ARG A 290 -19.94 1.33 12.54
C ARG A 290 -18.98 0.72 11.51
N VAL A 291 -19.07 1.11 10.23
CA VAL A 291 -18.10 0.71 9.20
C VAL A 291 -16.72 1.28 9.55
N ASN A 292 -16.61 2.58 9.83
CA ASN A 292 -15.35 3.21 10.23
C ASN A 292 -14.75 2.55 11.48
N GLU A 293 -15.56 2.29 12.50
CA GLU A 293 -15.13 1.56 13.71
C GLU A 293 -14.61 0.15 13.39
N ARG A 294 -15.28 -0.59 12.49
CA ARG A 294 -14.81 -1.91 12.03
C ARG A 294 -13.49 -1.80 11.27
N VAL A 295 -13.33 -0.82 10.38
CA VAL A 295 -12.09 -0.58 9.64
C VAL A 295 -10.95 -0.23 10.60
N ILE A 296 -11.18 0.68 11.55
CA ILE A 296 -10.22 1.03 12.62
C ILE A 296 -9.77 -0.22 13.37
N ASN A 297 -10.70 -1.07 13.80
CA ASN A 297 -10.36 -2.30 14.53
C ASN A 297 -9.57 -3.29 13.68
N ARG A 298 -9.85 -3.39 12.37
CA ARG A 298 -9.05 -4.20 11.44
C ARG A 298 -7.63 -3.65 11.29
N LEU A 299 -7.48 -2.33 11.15
CA LEU A 299 -6.17 -1.68 11.03
C LEU A 299 -5.33 -1.83 12.30
N LYS A 300 -5.94 -1.70 13.49
CA LYS A 300 -5.26 -1.97 14.77
C LYS A 300 -4.70 -3.40 14.84
N LYS A 301 -5.50 -4.41 14.47
CA LYS A 301 -5.03 -5.80 14.40
C LYS A 301 -3.88 -5.99 13.41
N ARG A 302 -3.86 -5.21 12.33
CA ARG A 302 -2.74 -5.22 11.38
C ARG A 302 -1.50 -4.56 11.95
N ILE A 303 -1.63 -3.44 12.66
CA ILE A 303 -0.52 -2.83 13.42
C ILE A 303 0.06 -3.84 14.41
N ASP A 304 -0.78 -4.56 15.16
CA ASP A 304 -0.31 -5.61 16.08
C ASP A 304 0.43 -6.73 15.35
N THR A 305 -0.03 -7.10 14.15
CA THR A 305 0.62 -8.11 13.30
C THR A 305 1.97 -7.61 12.80
N ILE A 306 2.04 -6.34 12.37
CA ILE A 306 3.28 -5.69 11.95
C ILE A 306 4.27 -5.63 13.12
N ASP A 307 3.83 -5.24 14.32
CA ASP A 307 4.69 -5.16 15.50
C ASP A 307 5.23 -6.54 15.91
N ARG A 308 4.42 -7.60 15.80
CA ARG A 308 4.87 -8.99 15.98
C ARG A 308 5.88 -9.44 14.92
N LYS A 309 5.63 -9.12 13.64
CA LYS A 309 6.58 -9.43 12.56
C LYS A 309 7.90 -8.71 12.79
N ARG A 310 7.85 -7.42 13.14
CA ARG A 310 9.01 -6.59 13.44
C ARG A 310 9.82 -7.11 14.64
N SER A 311 9.16 -7.59 15.70
CA SER A 311 9.88 -8.13 16.86
C SER A 311 10.64 -9.43 16.57
N THR A 312 10.32 -10.13 15.47
CA THR A 312 11.07 -11.30 15.00
C THR A 312 12.29 -10.94 14.14
N ILE A 313 12.45 -9.68 13.73
CA ILE A 313 13.60 -9.23 12.96
C ILE A 313 14.80 -9.09 13.92
N SER A 314 15.74 -10.02 13.83
CA SER A 314 16.97 -10.00 14.63
C SER A 314 17.91 -8.87 14.17
N PRO A 315 18.40 -8.01 15.06
CA PRO A 315 19.40 -6.99 14.74
C PRO A 315 20.84 -7.54 14.74
N ALA A 316 21.03 -8.86 14.79
CA ALA A 316 22.35 -9.50 14.76
C ALA A 316 22.54 -10.26 13.44
N GLY A 317 23.67 -10.01 12.77
CA GLY A 317 24.02 -10.66 11.50
C GLY A 317 25.18 -9.96 10.78
N THR A 318 25.48 -10.44 9.57
CA THR A 318 26.39 -9.79 8.62
C THR A 318 25.87 -8.41 8.20
N LEU A 319 26.75 -7.51 7.71
CA LEU A 319 26.37 -6.15 7.30
C LEU A 319 25.23 -6.11 6.25
N GLN A 320 25.18 -7.11 5.38
CA GLN A 320 24.11 -7.28 4.41
C GLN A 320 22.80 -7.80 5.03
N GLU A 321 22.86 -8.63 6.07
CA GLU A 321 21.68 -9.03 6.86
C GLU A 321 21.10 -7.86 7.63
N LEU A 322 21.96 -6.99 8.16
CA LEU A 322 21.57 -5.75 8.84
C LEU A 322 20.88 -4.76 7.89
N GLN A 323 21.44 -4.54 6.69
CA GLN A 323 20.83 -3.64 5.71
C GLN A 323 19.44 -4.13 5.25
N ARG A 324 19.22 -5.45 5.18
CA ARG A 324 17.95 -6.04 4.72
C ARG A 324 16.91 -6.17 5.82
N SER A 325 17.35 -6.42 7.05
CA SER A 325 16.49 -6.27 8.23
C SER A 325 16.06 -4.81 8.39
N SER A 326 16.91 -3.84 8.01
CA SER A 326 16.51 -2.44 7.88
C SER A 326 15.43 -2.24 6.83
N GLU A 327 15.62 -2.69 5.57
CA GLU A 327 14.62 -2.54 4.49
C GLU A 327 13.22 -3.08 4.91
N LEU A 328 13.17 -4.28 5.49
CA LEU A 328 11.91 -4.86 5.95
C LEU A 328 11.33 -4.14 7.18
N ASN A 329 12.19 -3.69 8.10
CA ASN A 329 11.77 -2.89 9.25
C ASN A 329 11.21 -1.53 8.81
N ASP A 330 11.83 -0.89 7.82
CA ASP A 330 11.43 0.39 7.25
C ASP A 330 10.07 0.24 6.55
N LEU A 331 9.89 -0.81 5.75
CA LEU A 331 8.59 -1.18 5.16
C LEU A 331 7.51 -1.31 6.25
N TYR A 332 7.80 -2.03 7.34
CA TYR A 332 6.86 -2.20 8.44
C TYR A 332 6.61 -0.91 9.23
N GLN A 333 7.60 -0.05 9.40
CA GLN A 333 7.40 1.27 10.00
C GLN A 333 6.52 2.16 9.13
N ASN A 334 6.78 2.22 7.82
CA ASN A 334 5.99 3.00 6.88
C ASN A 334 4.53 2.53 6.86
N GLN A 335 4.30 1.21 6.82
CA GLN A 335 2.95 0.63 6.89
C GLN A 335 2.24 0.96 8.21
N LYS A 336 2.95 0.84 9.35
CA LYS A 336 2.39 1.18 10.66
C LYS A 336 1.99 2.65 10.72
N GLN A 337 2.89 3.55 10.33
CA GLN A 337 2.64 4.99 10.33
C GLN A 337 1.45 5.35 9.43
N ARG A 338 1.36 4.74 8.24
CA ARG A 338 0.22 4.90 7.33
C ARG A 338 -1.10 4.46 7.97
N TYR A 339 -1.13 3.31 8.63
CA TYR A 339 -2.33 2.83 9.33
C TYR A 339 -2.71 3.71 10.51
N GLU A 340 -1.75 4.22 11.28
CA GLU A 340 -2.00 5.14 12.39
C GLU A 340 -2.57 6.48 11.92
N GLN A 341 -1.98 7.07 10.87
CA GLN A 341 -2.51 8.27 10.22
C GLN A 341 -3.93 8.06 9.73
N TYR A 342 -4.20 6.90 9.13
CA TYR A 342 -5.52 6.60 8.62
C TYR A 342 -6.56 6.34 9.71
N ILE A 343 -6.19 5.66 10.80
CA ILE A 343 -7.04 5.51 11.99
C ILE A 343 -7.43 6.89 12.55
N ASN A 344 -6.47 7.82 12.66
CA ASN A 344 -6.75 9.17 13.13
C ASN A 344 -7.74 9.89 12.23
N ARG A 345 -7.60 9.74 10.90
CA ARG A 345 -8.54 10.28 9.92
C ARG A 345 -9.94 9.68 10.06
N LEU A 346 -10.05 8.37 10.17
CA LEU A 346 -11.34 7.68 10.38
C LEU A 346 -12.01 8.10 11.70
N ASN A 347 -11.24 8.35 12.76
CA ASN A 347 -11.78 8.89 14.02
C ASN A 347 -12.34 10.31 13.83
N MET A 348 -11.63 11.18 13.10
CA MET A 348 -12.13 12.53 12.79
C MET A 348 -13.43 12.46 11.97
N GLN A 349 -13.49 11.59 10.97
CA GLN A 349 -14.69 11.36 10.17
C GLN A 349 -15.84 10.80 11.02
N ALA A 350 -15.58 9.86 11.93
CA ALA A 350 -16.58 9.32 12.83
C ALA A 350 -17.16 10.42 13.75
N GLY A 351 -16.32 11.30 14.29
CA GLY A 351 -16.77 12.45 15.08
C GLY A 351 -17.59 13.46 14.25
N ALA A 352 -17.21 13.69 12.98
CA ALA A 352 -17.96 14.55 12.08
C ALA A 352 -19.35 13.95 11.73
N LEU A 353 -19.45 12.64 11.57
CA LEU A 353 -20.71 11.92 11.38
C LEU A 353 -21.59 11.95 12.63
N GLU A 354 -20.99 11.94 13.82
CA GLU A 354 -21.71 12.10 15.08
C GLU A 354 -22.30 13.50 15.23
N ALA A 355 -21.56 14.53 14.80
CA ALA A 355 -22.10 15.89 14.69
C ALA A 355 -23.27 15.96 13.69
N ASP A 356 -23.16 15.30 12.53
CA ASP A 356 -24.26 15.20 11.55
C ASP A 356 -25.50 14.52 12.16
N LEU A 357 -25.33 13.49 12.99
CA LEU A 357 -26.44 12.84 13.72
C LEU A 357 -27.04 13.76 14.77
N GLY A 358 -26.24 14.52 15.52
CA GLY A 358 -26.73 15.50 16.49
C GLY A 358 -27.61 16.57 15.83
N GLU A 359 -27.18 17.10 14.67
CA GLU A 359 -27.98 18.04 13.88
C GLU A 359 -29.34 17.45 13.44
N LEU A 360 -29.38 16.14 13.19
CA LEU A 360 -30.62 15.45 12.87
C LEU A 360 -31.49 15.32 14.12
N ILE A 361 -30.96 14.85 15.25
CA ILE A 361 -31.70 14.52 16.48
C ILE A 361 -32.25 15.75 17.22
N ASP A 362 -31.50 16.86 17.28
CA ASP A 362 -31.85 18.06 18.07
C ASP A 362 -32.99 18.92 17.49
N ARG A 363 -33.75 18.39 16.54
CA ARG A 363 -34.93 19.00 15.90
C ARG A 363 -36.08 18.01 15.81
#